data_AF-A0A494WU67-F1
#
_entry.id   AF-A0A494WU67-F1
#
_cell.length_a   1.000
_cell.length_b   1.000
_cell.length_c   1.000
_cell.angle_alpha   90.00
_cell.angle_beta   90.00
_cell.angle_gamma   90.00
#
_symmetry.space_group_name_H-M   'P 1'
#
loop_
_entity.id
_entity.type
_entity.pdbx_description
1 polymer ?
#
loop_
_entity_poly.entity_id
_entity_poly.type
_entity_poly.pdbx_seq_one_letter_code
_entity_poly.pdbx_strand_id
1 'polypeptide(L)'
;MRRYPVPVQITEPERIFGGLLSFKQFVYIVAGASLGGMAGAAAVFFPVPVRFALFGLGCAAGMAIAFVKLYHTPMDVFLWHWFCWKRSGRAFYLKGDE
;
A
#
# COMPACT_ATOMS: atom_id res chain seq x y z
N MET A 1 -9.02 8.26 -40.30
CA MET A 1 -7.89 8.93 -39.61
C MET A 1 -8.45 9.75 -38.45
N ARG A 2 -8.08 9.45 -37.20
CA ARG A 2 -8.62 10.16 -36.01
C ARG A 2 -8.01 11.57 -35.92
N ARG A 3 -8.86 12.59 -35.81
CA ARG A 3 -8.57 14.04 -35.99
C ARG A 3 -8.20 14.78 -34.70
N TYR A 4 -8.10 14.08 -33.57
CA TYR A 4 -7.79 14.68 -32.27
C TYR A 4 -6.61 13.94 -31.62
N PRO A 5 -5.54 14.64 -31.22
CA PRO A 5 -4.54 14.06 -30.34
C PRO A 5 -5.22 13.82 -28.99
N VAL A 6 -5.53 12.56 -28.69
CA VAL A 6 -5.91 12.18 -27.33
C VAL A 6 -4.70 12.54 -26.47
N PRO A 7 -4.87 13.36 -25.40
CA PRO A 7 -3.75 13.67 -24.52
C PRO A 7 -3.16 12.35 -24.04
N VAL A 8 -1.83 12.24 -24.13
CA VAL A 8 -1.10 11.07 -23.66
C VAL A 8 -1.51 10.89 -22.20
N GLN A 9 -2.25 9.84 -21.91
CA GLN A 9 -2.62 9.52 -20.54
C GLN A 9 -1.31 9.27 -19.81
N ILE A 10 -0.86 10.24 -19.01
CA ILE A 10 0.27 10.07 -18.10
C ILE A 10 -0.19 9.06 -17.05
N THR A 11 -0.10 7.79 -17.42
CA THR A 11 -0.47 6.60 -16.63
C THR A 11 0.73 6.12 -15.81
N GLU A 12 1.84 6.85 -15.86
CA GLU A 12 3.01 6.55 -15.06
C GLU A 12 2.89 7.23 -13.69
N PRO A 13 2.99 6.46 -12.60
CA PRO A 13 2.96 7.04 -11.26
C PRO A 13 4.16 7.98 -11.08
N GLU A 14 3.91 9.19 -10.60
CA GLU A 14 4.95 10.19 -10.33
C GLU A 14 6.06 9.59 -9.47
N ARG A 15 7.29 9.61 -10.01
CA ARG A 15 8.51 9.15 -9.36
C ARG A 15 9.26 10.35 -8.82
N ILE A 16 9.32 10.47 -7.50
CA ILE A 16 9.79 11.69 -6.81
C ILE A 16 11.26 11.57 -6.41
N PHE A 17 11.69 10.40 -5.92
CA PHE A 17 13.07 10.20 -5.48
C PHE A 17 13.90 9.54 -6.60
N GLY A 18 14.64 10.37 -7.34
CA GLY A 18 15.66 9.94 -8.31
C GLY A 18 15.16 9.05 -9.46
N GLY A 19 13.86 9.08 -9.77
CA GLY A 19 13.25 8.20 -10.79
C GLY A 19 13.08 6.73 -10.38
N LEU A 20 13.41 6.37 -9.14
CA LEU A 20 13.38 5.00 -8.61
C LEU A 20 12.17 4.75 -7.70
N LEU A 21 11.77 5.75 -6.90
CA LEU A 21 10.69 5.62 -5.93
C LEU A 21 9.49 6.51 -6.27
N SER A 22 8.30 5.90 -6.34
CA SER A 22 7.05 6.64 -6.43
C SER A 22 6.64 7.21 -5.06
N PHE A 23 5.89 8.33 -5.06
CA PHE A 23 5.36 8.93 -3.83
C PHE A 23 4.64 7.92 -2.93
N LYS A 24 3.84 7.03 -3.54
CA LYS A 24 3.12 5.97 -2.82
C LYS A 24 4.07 5.04 -2.07
N GLN A 25 5.15 4.62 -2.72
CA GLN A 25 6.15 3.72 -2.12
C GLN A 25 6.85 4.40 -0.94
N PHE A 26 7.15 5.69 -1.08
CA PHE A 26 7.72 6.48 0.01
C PHE A 26 6.75 6.54 1.21
N VAL A 27 5.46 6.82 0.96
CA VAL A 27 4.44 6.83 2.01
C VAL A 27 4.33 5.47 2.72
N TYR A 28 4.37 4.36 1.99
CA TYR A 28 4.32 3.02 2.60
C TYR A 28 5.55 2.69 3.45
N ILE A 29 6.74 3.09 3.02
CA ILE A 29 7.97 2.90 3.81
C ILE A 29 7.90 3.73 5.09
N VAL A 30 7.49 5.00 4.99
CA VAL A 30 7.35 5.90 6.15
C VAL A 30 6.28 5.38 7.12
N ALA A 31 5.15 4.91 6.59
CA ALA A 31 4.08 4.33 7.40
C ALA A 31 4.53 3.03 8.09
N GLY A 32 5.28 2.17 7.40
CA GLY A 32 5.83 0.94 8.01
C GLY A 32 6.83 1.24 9.12
N ALA A 33 7.72 2.21 8.89
CA ALA A 33 8.71 2.65 9.88
C ALA A 33 8.03 3.31 11.10
N SER A 34 7.02 4.15 10.90
CA SER A 34 6.30 4.79 12.01
C SER A 34 5.50 3.78 12.82
N LEU A 35 4.82 2.83 12.17
CA LEU A 35 4.10 1.75 12.84
C LEU A 35 5.04 0.82 13.62
N GLY A 36 6.17 0.43 13.02
CA GLY A 36 7.20 -0.37 13.69
C GLY A 36 7.81 0.35 14.88
N GLY A 37 8.07 1.66 14.74
CA GLY A 37 8.59 2.51 15.80
C GLY A 37 7.60 2.67 16.95
N MET A 38 6.31 2.91 16.63
CA MET A 38 5.25 2.96 17.63
C MET A 38 5.06 1.62 18.35
N ALA A 39 5.10 0.50 17.62
CA ALA A 39 5.01 -0.83 18.21
C ALA A 39 6.20 -1.12 19.15
N GLY A 40 7.41 -0.77 18.73
CA GLY A 40 8.62 -0.89 19.56
C GLY A 40 8.58 0.03 20.78
N ALA A 41 8.07 1.25 20.64
CA ALA A 41 7.91 2.20 21.73
C ALA A 41 6.80 1.80 22.71
N ALA A 42 5.69 1.24 22.24
CA ALA A 42 4.61 0.72 23.08
C ALA A 42 5.06 -0.54 23.86
N ALA A 43 6.01 -1.30 23.32
CA ALA A 43 6.61 -2.47 23.95
C ALA A 43 7.65 -2.13 25.04
N VAL A 44 7.33 -1.17 25.94
CA VAL A 44 8.22 -0.72 27.03
C VAL A 44 8.56 -1.86 28.01
N PHE A 45 7.71 -2.88 28.10
CA PHE A 45 7.95 -4.03 28.98
C PHE A 45 8.97 -5.03 28.40
N PHE A 46 9.24 -4.96 27.09
CA PHE A 46 10.16 -5.89 26.43
C PHE A 46 11.60 -5.37 26.43
N PRO A 47 12.60 -6.28 26.41
CA PRO A 47 14.00 -5.91 26.33
C PRO A 47 14.32 -5.23 25.00
N VAL A 48 15.34 -4.38 25.01
CA VAL A 48 15.77 -3.55 23.87
C VAL A 48 15.87 -4.32 22.53
N PRO A 49 16.43 -5.55 22.47
CA PRO A 49 16.51 -6.30 21.22
C PRO A 49 15.15 -6.61 20.58
N VAL A 50 14.14 -6.88 21.40
CA VAL A 50 12.77 -7.18 20.93
C VAL A 50 12.12 -5.93 20.34
N ARG A 51 12.39 -4.75 20.92
CA ARG A 51 11.89 -3.49 20.37
C ARG A 51 12.50 -3.17 19.01
N PHE A 52 13.81 -3.43 18.85
CA PHE A 52 14.48 -3.32 17.54
C PHE A 52 13.95 -4.35 16.54
N ALA A 53 13.66 -5.57 16.97
CA ALA A 53 13.04 -6.57 16.12
C ALA A 53 11.66 -6.11 15.61
N LEU A 54 10.81 -5.54 16.49
CA LEU A 54 9.51 -4.98 16.11
C LEU A 54 9.63 -3.81 15.12
N PHE A 55 10.60 -2.92 15.35
CA PHE A 55 10.89 -1.84 14.40
C PHE A 55 11.32 -2.39 13.03
N GLY A 56 12.25 -3.35 13.02
CA GLY A 56 12.69 -4.02 11.80
C GLY A 56 11.55 -4.71 11.05
N LEU A 57 10.63 -5.34 11.78
CA LEU A 57 9.43 -5.98 11.24
C LEU A 57 8.48 -4.96 10.58
N GLY A 58 8.28 -3.80 11.21
CA GLY A 58 7.48 -2.71 10.62
C GLY A 58 8.11 -2.13 9.36
N CYS A 59 9.43 -1.90 9.36
CA CYS A 59 10.17 -1.47 8.17
C CYS A 59 10.09 -2.51 7.05
N ALA A 60 10.28 -3.79 7.37
CA ALA A 60 10.17 -4.89 6.40
C ALA A 60 8.76 -4.97 5.80
N ALA A 61 7.71 -4.81 6.63
CA ALA A 61 6.33 -4.77 6.17
C ALA A 61 6.07 -3.56 5.24
N GLY A 62 6.54 -2.36 5.61
CA GLY A 62 6.42 -1.16 4.77
C GLY A 62 7.12 -1.32 3.41
N MET A 63 8.32 -1.91 3.40
CA MET A 63 9.03 -2.23 2.17
C MET A 63 8.31 -3.29 1.33
N ALA A 64 7.81 -4.36 1.97
CA ALA A 64 7.04 -5.37 1.26
C ALA A 64 5.81 -4.75 0.59
N ILE A 65 5.08 -3.88 1.29
CA ILE A 65 3.92 -3.18 0.72
C ILE A 65 4.32 -2.23 -0.43
N ALA A 66 5.46 -1.57 -0.32
CA ALA A 66 5.93 -0.64 -1.34
C ALA A 66 6.39 -1.31 -2.64
N PHE A 67 7.00 -2.50 -2.56
CA PHE A 67 7.66 -3.12 -3.72
C PHE A 67 7.03 -4.41 -4.21
N VAL A 68 6.26 -5.12 -3.38
CA VAL A 68 5.60 -6.36 -3.80
C VAL A 68 4.45 -6.02 -4.74
N LYS A 69 4.45 -6.69 -5.90
CA LYS A 69 3.35 -6.67 -6.86
C LYS A 69 2.74 -8.07 -6.88
N LEU A 70 1.45 -8.18 -6.55
CA LEU A 70 0.71 -9.43 -6.72
C LEU A 70 0.01 -9.38 -8.08
N TYR A 71 0.26 -10.37 -8.95
CA TYR A 71 -0.43 -10.52 -10.24
C TYR A 71 -0.45 -9.23 -11.09
N HIS A 72 0.72 -8.62 -11.31
CA HIS A 72 0.89 -7.35 -12.03
C HIS A 72 0.16 -6.13 -11.44
N THR A 73 -0.53 -6.29 -10.31
CA THR A 73 -1.26 -5.24 -9.62
C THR A 73 -0.46 -4.80 -8.40
N PRO A 74 -0.30 -3.48 -8.16
CA PRO A 74 0.37 -3.02 -6.96
C PRO A 74 -0.46 -3.41 -5.73
N MET A 75 0.23 -3.78 -4.63
CA MET A 75 -0.40 -4.41 -3.47
C MET A 75 -1.43 -3.50 -2.78
N ASP A 76 -1.30 -2.18 -2.94
CA ASP A 76 -2.26 -1.17 -2.49
C ASP A 76 -3.65 -1.34 -3.14
N VAL A 77 -3.67 -1.52 -4.46
CA VAL A 77 -4.90 -1.75 -5.22
C VAL A 77 -5.51 -3.10 -4.86
N PHE A 78 -4.67 -4.12 -4.65
CA PHE A 78 -5.14 -5.43 -4.21
C PHE A 78 -5.77 -5.37 -2.80
N LEU A 79 -5.13 -4.72 -1.84
CA LEU A 79 -5.65 -4.49 -0.49
C LEU A 79 -6.95 -3.68 -0.52
N TRP A 80 -7.03 -2.67 -1.38
CA TRP A 80 -8.25 -1.89 -1.59
C TRP A 80 -9.41 -2.75 -2.12
N HIS A 81 -9.17 -3.53 -3.19
CA HIS A 81 -10.18 -4.44 -3.74
C HIS A 81 -10.61 -5.50 -2.71
N TRP A 82 -9.67 -6.05 -1.96
CA TRP A 82 -9.98 -7.00 -0.89
C TRP A 82 -10.80 -6.37 0.24
N PHE A 83 -10.47 -5.15 0.66
CA PHE A 83 -11.24 -4.40 1.65
C PHE A 83 -12.64 -4.05 1.13
N CYS A 84 -12.76 -3.58 -0.11
CA CYS A 84 -14.04 -3.36 -0.78
C CYS A 84 -14.86 -4.64 -0.86
N TRP A 85 -14.27 -5.77 -1.22
CA TRP A 85 -14.93 -7.08 -1.26
C TRP A 85 -15.42 -7.53 0.12
N LYS A 86 -14.59 -7.36 1.16
CA LYS A 86 -14.99 -7.65 2.55
C LYS A 86 -16.14 -6.75 3.01
N ARG A 87 -16.17 -5.49 2.57
CA ARG A 87 -17.24 -4.53 2.90
C ARG A 87 -18.49 -4.70 2.05
N SER A 88 -18.38 -5.22 0.82
CA SER A 88 -19.48 -5.35 -0.14
C SER A 88 -20.35 -6.60 0.07
N GLY A 89 -19.96 -7.52 0.96
CA GLY A 89 -20.74 -8.70 1.36
C GLY A 89 -22.10 -8.43 2.03
N ARG A 90 -22.63 -7.20 1.98
CA ARG A 90 -24.00 -6.87 2.40
C ARG A 90 -24.81 -5.99 1.42
N ALA A 91 -24.23 -5.52 0.31
CA ALA A 91 -24.94 -4.59 -0.60
C ALA A 91 -25.29 -5.18 -1.97
N PHE A 92 -24.76 -6.35 -2.32
CA PHE A 92 -25.07 -7.04 -3.59
C PHE A 92 -26.04 -8.22 -3.39
N TYR A 93 -27.03 -8.08 -2.51
CA TYR A 93 -28.23 -8.91 -2.57
C TYR A 93 -29.16 -8.29 -3.61
N LEU A 94 -29.06 -8.80 -4.84
CA LEU A 94 -30.15 -9.00 -5.80
C LEU A 94 -31.27 -7.93 -5.77
N LYS A 95 -31.06 -6.81 -6.46
CA LYS A 95 -32.19 -6.17 -7.15
C LYS A 95 -32.23 -6.80 -8.54
N GLY A 96 -32.88 -7.97 -8.60
CA GLY A 96 -33.36 -8.50 -9.86
C GLY A 96 -34.32 -7.48 -10.46
N ASP A 97 -34.15 -7.21 -11.75
CA ASP A 97 -35.06 -6.38 -12.52
C ASP A 97 -36.49 -6.96 -12.42
N GLU A 98 -37.41 -6.19 -11.85
CA GLU A 98 -38.85 -6.23 -12.11
C GLU A 98 -39.23 -4.92 -12.82
#